data_AF-L9ZYN6-F1
#
_entry.id   AF-L9ZYN6-F1
#
_cell.length_a   1.000
_cell.length_b   1.000
_cell.length_c   1.000
_cell.angle_alpha   90.00
_cell.angle_beta   90.00
_cell.angle_gamma   90.00
#
_symmetry.space_group_name_H-M   'P 1'
#
loop_
_entity.id
_entity.type
_entity.pdbx_description
1 polymer ?
#
loop_
_entity_poly.entity_id
_entity_poly.type
_entity_poly.pdbx_seq_one_letter_code
_entity_poly.pdbx_strand_id
1 'polypeptide(L)'
;MGVYGKTSMADNNEFSRRSVLVGTATGLTAAVAGCSGSSDDDYEEGNGGDSGNGGDNGGDNSSSGDEETASITEHEMTTTETDYGTTELVVEGTVKNNTDELIDYVEVSVRAYNDDDQQIDTYMANTTELGGGKEWPFEVSLYDVEESDVADYDIAIEANQY
;
A
#
# COMPACT_ATOMS: atom_id res chain seq x y z
N MET A 1 11.93 -8.12 4.00
CA MET A 1 10.78 -7.43 4.62
C MET A 1 10.05 -6.77 3.46
N GLY A 2 9.00 -7.39 2.92
CA GLY A 2 8.36 -6.92 1.68
C GLY A 2 7.54 -5.64 1.89
N VAL A 3 7.56 -4.76 0.90
CA VAL A 3 6.72 -3.56 0.83
C VAL A 3 5.48 -3.90 -0.01
N TYR A 4 4.29 -3.58 0.49
CA TYR A 4 3.00 -3.90 -0.15
C TYR A 4 2.35 -2.62 -0.71
N GLY A 5 1.88 -2.67 -1.96
CA GLY A 5 1.00 -1.67 -2.56
C GLY A 5 -0.33 -2.30 -2.98
N LYS A 6 -1.46 -1.72 -2.53
CA LYS A 6 -2.82 -2.20 -2.83
C LYS A 6 -3.39 -1.49 -4.06
N THR A 7 -3.91 -2.22 -5.05
CA THR A 7 -4.50 -1.63 -6.27
C THR A 7 -5.90 -2.18 -6.53
N SER A 8 -6.91 -1.39 -6.16
CA SER A 8 -8.33 -1.74 -6.33
C SER A 8 -8.78 -1.62 -7.78
N MET A 9 -9.33 -2.71 -8.34
CA MET A 9 -9.92 -2.78 -9.68
C MET A 9 -11.39 -2.32 -9.66
N ALA A 10 -11.63 -1.03 -9.43
CA ALA A 10 -12.98 -0.47 -9.52
C ALA A 10 -13.14 0.36 -10.80
N ASP A 11 -14.18 0.02 -11.57
CA ASP A 11 -14.59 0.56 -12.86
C ASP A 11 -14.40 2.06 -13.08
N ASN A 12 -13.92 2.39 -14.28
CA ASN A 12 -13.90 3.74 -14.84
C ASN A 12 -15.32 4.28 -15.05
N ASN A 13 -15.95 4.86 -14.03
CA ASN A 13 -17.09 5.75 -14.23
C ASN A 13 -17.27 6.82 -13.11
N GLU A 14 -17.05 8.07 -13.51
CA GLU A 14 -17.70 9.31 -13.03
C GLU A 14 -17.46 9.83 -11.60
N PHE A 15 -16.75 10.96 -11.54
CA PHE A 15 -16.68 11.90 -10.41
C PHE A 15 -18.07 12.22 -9.83
N SER A 16 -18.39 11.73 -8.63
CA SER A 16 -19.30 12.42 -7.70
C SER A 16 -19.23 11.82 -6.29
N ARG A 17 -18.22 12.23 -5.51
CA ARG A 17 -18.18 11.93 -4.06
C ARG A 17 -19.14 12.88 -3.32
N ARG A 18 -20.39 12.44 -3.10
CA ARG A 18 -21.33 13.09 -2.17
C ARG A 18 -21.45 12.26 -0.90
N SER A 19 -20.64 12.59 0.10
CA SER A 19 -20.79 12.05 1.45
C SER A 19 -21.95 12.77 2.16
N VAL A 20 -23.03 12.06 2.43
CA VAL A 20 -24.13 12.50 3.31
C VAL A 20 -23.89 11.87 4.68
N LEU A 21 -23.50 12.68 5.67
CA LEU A 21 -23.39 12.26 7.08
C LEU A 21 -24.72 12.45 7.79
N VAL A 22 -25.32 11.33 8.20
CA VAL A 22 -26.50 11.26 9.08
C VAL A 22 -26.01 11.26 10.54
N GLY A 23 -26.45 12.24 11.33
CA GLY A 23 -26.12 12.37 12.75
C GLY A 23 -27.20 11.84 13.69
N THR A 24 -26.80 11.47 14.92
CA THR A 24 -27.61 11.34 16.17
C THR A 24 -26.67 10.85 17.31
N ALA A 25 -26.91 11.00 18.62
CA ALA A 25 -27.19 12.14 19.50
C ALA A 25 -26.86 11.70 20.96
N THR A 26 -26.25 12.59 21.75
CA THR A 26 -26.33 12.81 23.24
C THR A 26 -26.12 11.71 24.30
N GLY A 27 -25.33 12.05 25.34
CA GLY A 27 -25.47 11.56 26.74
C GLY A 27 -24.48 12.23 27.72
N LEU A 28 -24.96 12.91 28.77
CA LEU A 28 -24.22 13.70 29.79
C LEU A 28 -24.09 12.97 31.16
N THR A 29 -23.27 13.54 32.07
CA THR A 29 -23.18 13.44 33.57
C THR A 29 -21.96 12.68 34.13
N ALA A 30 -21.27 13.02 35.24
CA ALA A 30 -21.34 14.08 36.27
C ALA A 30 -19.94 14.27 36.95
N ALA A 31 -19.75 15.39 37.65
CA ALA A 31 -18.51 15.84 38.33
C ALA A 31 -18.35 15.34 39.78
N VAL A 32 -17.09 15.27 40.28
CA VAL A 32 -16.72 15.33 41.71
C VAL A 32 -15.37 16.03 41.91
N ALA A 33 -15.26 16.75 43.03
CA ALA A 33 -14.32 17.84 43.30
C ALA A 33 -13.09 17.47 44.15
N GLY A 34 -12.04 18.31 44.06
CA GLY A 34 -11.26 18.77 45.21
C GLY A 34 -9.80 18.32 45.30
N CYS A 35 -8.86 19.26 45.27
CA CYS A 35 -8.01 19.56 46.44
C CYS A 35 -7.20 20.85 46.20
N SER A 36 -7.16 21.69 47.23
CA SER A 36 -6.49 22.99 47.31
C SER A 36 -4.98 22.87 47.56
N GLY A 37 -4.18 23.72 46.93
CA GLY A 37 -2.78 23.95 47.30
C GLY A 37 -2.21 25.13 46.54
N SER A 38 -2.09 26.27 47.22
CA SER A 38 -1.49 27.51 46.69
C SER A 38 0.01 27.51 46.97
N SER A 39 0.85 27.79 45.97
CA SER A 39 2.18 28.39 46.14
C SER A 39 2.60 29.05 44.81
N ASP A 40 2.98 30.31 44.98
CA ASP A 40 3.46 31.34 44.05
C ASP A 40 4.73 30.91 43.31
N ASP A 41 4.89 31.30 42.04
CA ASP A 41 6.17 31.74 41.46
C ASP A 41 5.91 32.27 40.03
N ASP A 42 6.13 33.57 39.89
CA ASP A 42 5.97 34.36 38.67
C ASP A 42 6.94 33.96 37.55
N TYR A 43 6.40 33.88 36.33
CA TYR A 43 7.11 34.31 35.13
C TYR A 43 6.09 34.90 34.15
N GLU A 44 6.29 36.19 33.85
CA GLU A 44 5.57 36.94 32.84
C GLU A 44 5.99 36.52 31.42
N GLU A 45 5.12 36.85 30.47
CA GLU A 45 5.38 37.12 29.05
C GLU A 45 5.00 36.01 28.05
N GLY A 46 3.96 36.30 27.25
CA GLY A 46 3.68 35.55 26.04
C GLY A 46 2.21 35.50 25.61
N ASN A 47 1.69 36.63 25.16
CA ASN A 47 0.41 36.85 24.47
C ASN A 47 -0.04 35.71 23.52
N GLY A 48 -1.33 35.35 23.60
CA GLY A 48 -1.95 34.23 22.90
C GLY A 48 -2.22 34.40 21.39
N GLY A 49 -2.36 33.24 20.76
CA GLY A 49 -3.00 32.92 19.48
C GLY A 49 -3.15 31.40 19.48
N ASP A 50 -4.35 30.86 19.66
CA ASP A 50 -5.33 30.53 18.62
C ASP A 50 -4.83 29.51 17.58
N SER A 51 -5.67 28.48 17.40
CA SER A 51 -5.64 27.46 16.34
C SER A 51 -4.59 26.35 16.44
N GLY A 52 -5.04 25.20 16.95
CA GLY A 52 -4.43 23.92 16.68
C GLY A 52 -4.46 23.63 15.18
N ASN A 53 -3.28 23.46 14.60
CA ASN A 53 -3.13 22.84 13.29
C ASN A 53 -2.72 21.39 13.54
N GLY A 54 -3.73 20.52 13.60
CA GLY A 54 -3.54 19.08 13.56
C GLY A 54 -2.68 18.72 12.35
N GLY A 55 -1.76 17.80 12.58
CA GLY A 55 -0.97 17.20 11.52
C GLY A 55 -1.90 16.53 10.53
N ASP A 56 -2.04 17.13 9.36
CA ASP A 56 -2.45 16.44 8.16
C ASP A 56 -1.15 16.07 7.44
N ASN A 57 -0.54 14.99 7.93
CA ASN A 57 0.38 14.19 7.15
C ASN A 57 -0.48 13.59 6.04
N GLY A 58 -0.58 14.32 4.92
CA GLY A 58 -1.00 13.73 3.66
C GLY A 58 -0.10 12.53 3.42
N GLY A 59 -0.67 11.33 3.51
CA GLY A 59 0.02 10.07 3.33
C GLY A 59 0.45 9.87 1.88
N ASP A 60 1.41 10.67 1.43
CA ASP A 60 2.44 10.24 0.50
C ASP A 60 3.35 9.29 1.29
N ASN A 61 3.15 7.99 1.14
CA ASN A 61 4.13 7.02 1.61
C ASN A 61 5.30 6.98 0.63
N SER A 62 6.00 8.12 0.48
CA SER A 62 7.42 8.09 0.18
C SER A 62 8.11 7.62 1.46
N SER A 63 8.55 6.37 1.43
CA SER A 63 9.38 5.78 2.46
C SER A 63 10.51 6.75 2.82
N SER A 64 10.55 7.09 4.10
CA SER A 64 11.52 8.04 4.63
C SER A 64 12.89 7.38 4.70
N GLY A 65 13.76 7.67 3.74
CA GLY A 65 15.21 7.75 3.99
C GLY A 65 16.05 6.47 3.95
N ASP A 66 15.54 5.36 3.42
CA ASP A 66 16.35 4.20 3.01
C ASP A 66 16.14 3.99 1.50
N GLU A 67 17.20 4.05 0.71
CA GLU A 67 17.12 3.75 -0.72
C GLU A 67 16.83 2.25 -0.89
N GLU A 68 15.58 1.91 -1.27
CA GLU A 68 15.18 0.52 -1.50
C GLU A 68 16.06 -0.11 -2.59
N THR A 69 16.64 -1.28 -2.31
CA THR A 69 17.59 -1.95 -3.22
C THR A 69 16.98 -2.30 -4.57
N ALA A 70 15.69 -2.64 -4.58
CA ALA A 70 14.90 -2.82 -5.79
C ALA A 70 13.48 -2.29 -5.58
N SER A 71 12.83 -1.90 -6.67
CA SER A 71 11.47 -1.37 -6.65
C SER A 71 10.68 -1.85 -7.86
N ILE A 72 9.38 -2.06 -7.69
CA ILE A 72 8.44 -2.27 -8.79
C ILE A 72 8.08 -0.90 -9.37
N THR A 73 8.36 -0.67 -10.66
CA THR A 73 8.13 0.62 -11.32
C THR A 73 6.78 0.72 -12.01
N GLU A 74 6.22 -0.41 -12.41
CA GLU A 74 4.91 -0.54 -13.03
C GLU A 74 4.37 -1.94 -12.77
N HIS A 75 3.06 -2.07 -12.70
CA HIS A 75 2.38 -3.35 -12.74
C HIS A 75 0.92 -3.20 -13.18
N GLU A 76 0.41 -4.20 -13.87
CA GLU A 76 -0.99 -4.32 -14.24
C GLU A 76 -1.41 -5.78 -14.27
N MET A 77 -2.70 -6.04 -14.07
CA MET A 77 -3.26 -7.38 -14.28
C MET A 77 -3.94 -7.42 -15.63
N THR A 78 -3.65 -8.45 -16.41
CA THR A 78 -4.18 -8.64 -17.75
C THR A 78 -4.70 -10.07 -17.93
N THR A 79 -5.65 -10.22 -18.85
CA THR A 79 -6.19 -11.51 -19.26
C THR A 79 -5.76 -11.79 -20.69
N THR A 80 -5.05 -12.89 -20.89
CA THR A 80 -4.51 -13.29 -22.20
C THR A 80 -5.20 -14.57 -22.71
N GLU A 81 -5.66 -14.59 -23.95
CA GLU A 81 -6.16 -15.81 -24.59
C GLU A 81 -5.00 -16.70 -25.05
N THR A 82 -5.04 -17.99 -24.71
CA THR A 82 -4.08 -18.99 -25.17
C THR A 82 -4.48 -19.57 -26.53
N ASP A 83 -3.52 -20.22 -27.21
CA ASP A 83 -3.76 -20.94 -28.46
C ASP A 83 -4.85 -22.03 -28.36
N TYR A 84 -5.23 -22.44 -27.15
CA TYR A 84 -6.23 -23.47 -26.88
C TYR A 84 -7.61 -22.91 -26.55
N GLY A 85 -7.81 -21.59 -26.63
CA GLY A 85 -9.08 -20.93 -26.30
C GLY A 85 -9.38 -20.90 -24.80
N THR A 86 -8.33 -21.03 -23.97
CA THR A 86 -8.41 -20.76 -22.53
C THR A 86 -7.88 -19.35 -22.25
N THR A 87 -8.24 -18.76 -21.12
CA THR A 87 -7.69 -17.49 -20.67
C THR A 87 -6.69 -17.72 -19.55
N GLU A 88 -5.60 -16.96 -19.55
CA GLU A 88 -4.63 -16.90 -18.47
C GLU A 88 -4.70 -15.50 -17.85
N LEU A 89 -4.82 -15.45 -16.52
CA LEU A 89 -4.77 -14.22 -15.74
C LEU A 89 -3.33 -14.01 -15.28
N VAL A 90 -2.76 -12.85 -15.58
CA VAL A 90 -1.35 -12.54 -15.34
C VAL A 90 -1.24 -11.16 -14.69
N VAL A 91 -0.35 -11.01 -13.71
CA VAL A 91 0.13 -9.69 -13.28
C VAL A 91 1.51 -9.47 -13.89
N GLU A 92 1.59 -8.51 -14.81
CA GLU A 92 2.82 -8.13 -15.49
C GLU A 92 3.34 -6.80 -14.95
N GLY A 93 4.65 -6.57 -15.06
CA GLY A 93 5.26 -5.33 -14.61
C GLY A 93 6.78 -5.32 -14.73
N THR A 94 7.41 -4.32 -14.12
CA THR A 94 8.87 -4.15 -14.17
C THR A 94 9.45 -3.95 -12.78
N VAL A 95 10.47 -4.74 -12.44
CA VAL A 95 11.35 -4.49 -11.28
C VAL A 95 12.60 -3.76 -11.74
N LYS A 96 13.00 -2.72 -11.02
CA LYS A 96 14.27 -2.02 -11.19
C LYS A 96 15.20 -2.28 -10.01
N ASN A 97 16.44 -2.63 -10.30
CA ASN A 97 17.55 -2.55 -9.35
C ASN A 97 17.99 -1.09 -9.21
N ASN A 98 17.86 -0.53 -8.00
CA ASN A 98 18.18 0.86 -7.71
C ASN A 98 19.64 1.08 -7.30
N THR A 99 20.43 0.01 -7.18
CA THR A 99 21.85 0.04 -6.83
C THR A 99 22.72 -0.17 -8.08
N ASP A 100 24.02 0.09 -7.95
CA ASP A 100 25.02 -0.26 -8.97
C ASP A 100 25.55 -1.71 -8.80
N GLU A 101 25.06 -2.44 -7.80
CA GLU A 101 25.51 -3.77 -7.42
C GLU A 101 24.59 -4.87 -7.98
N LEU A 102 25.11 -6.11 -8.06
CA LEU A 102 24.32 -7.27 -8.49
C LEU A 102 23.35 -7.67 -7.37
N ILE A 103 22.08 -7.85 -7.69
CA ILE A 103 21.13 -8.53 -6.81
C ILE A 103 21.08 -10.01 -7.19
N ASP A 104 21.45 -10.89 -6.25
CA ASP A 104 21.54 -12.33 -6.49
C ASP A 104 20.17 -12.96 -6.71
N TYR A 105 19.16 -12.49 -5.96
CA TYR A 105 17.80 -13.01 -6.02
C TYR A 105 16.78 -11.90 -5.89
N VAL A 106 15.82 -11.88 -6.80
CA VAL A 106 14.64 -11.01 -6.77
C VAL A 106 13.40 -11.88 -6.92
N GLU A 107 12.43 -11.69 -6.04
CA GLU A 107 11.10 -12.30 -6.13
C GLU A 107 10.02 -11.22 -6.06
N VAL A 108 9.03 -11.36 -6.93
CA VAL A 108 7.77 -10.63 -6.88
C VAL A 108 6.71 -11.61 -6.41
N SER A 109 5.97 -11.26 -5.36
CA SER A 109 4.83 -12.03 -4.86
C SER A 109 3.53 -11.24 -5.07
N VAL A 110 2.50 -11.91 -5.58
CA VAL A 110 1.15 -11.36 -5.77
C VAL A 110 0.17 -12.13 -4.91
N ARG A 111 -0.60 -11.43 -4.09
CA ARG A 111 -1.72 -12.01 -3.32
C ARG A 111 -3.03 -11.58 -3.95
N ALA A 112 -3.83 -12.54 -4.40
CA ALA A 112 -5.15 -12.26 -4.99
C ALA A 112 -6.25 -12.34 -3.93
N TYR A 113 -7.25 -11.47 -4.04
CA TYR A 113 -8.37 -11.37 -3.13
C TYR A 113 -9.70 -11.42 -3.89
N ASN A 114 -10.72 -12.04 -3.29
CA ASN A 114 -12.08 -12.01 -3.80
C ASN A 114 -12.85 -10.76 -3.32
N ASP A 115 -14.10 -10.60 -3.74
CA ASP A 115 -14.97 -9.47 -3.38
C ASP A 115 -15.23 -9.29 -1.87
N ASP A 116 -15.02 -10.34 -1.08
CA ASP A 116 -15.16 -10.33 0.38
C ASP A 116 -13.85 -9.97 1.11
N ASP A 117 -12.84 -9.43 0.40
CA ASP A 117 -11.47 -9.19 0.86
C ASP A 117 -10.78 -10.46 1.41
N GLN A 118 -11.24 -11.66 1.02
CA GLN A 118 -10.61 -12.92 1.43
C GLN A 118 -9.50 -13.29 0.44
N GLN A 119 -8.33 -13.64 0.98
CA GLN A 119 -7.21 -14.12 0.16
C GLN A 119 -7.61 -15.43 -0.52
N ILE A 120 -7.45 -15.46 -1.85
CA ILE A 120 -7.63 -16.65 -2.68
C ILE A 120 -6.35 -17.50 -2.60
N ASP A 121 -5.23 -16.92 -3.06
CA ASP A 121 -3.91 -17.55 -2.99
C ASP A 121 -2.76 -16.52 -3.10
N THR A 122 -1.51 -16.98 -3.07
CA THR A 122 -0.30 -16.22 -3.35
C THR A 122 0.48 -16.85 -4.51
N TYR A 123 0.85 -16.02 -5.47
CA TYR A 123 1.61 -16.37 -6.66
C TYR A 123 2.95 -15.64 -6.65
N MET A 124 3.92 -16.14 -7.41
CA MET A 124 5.24 -15.51 -7.47
C MET A 124 5.92 -15.70 -8.82
N ALA A 125 6.79 -14.75 -9.14
CA ALA A 125 7.82 -14.88 -10.17
C ALA A 125 9.15 -14.44 -9.58
N ASN A 126 10.24 -15.00 -10.06
CA ASN A 126 11.56 -14.65 -9.56
C ASN A 126 12.60 -14.63 -10.68
N THR A 127 13.68 -13.92 -10.44
CA THR A 127 14.89 -13.94 -11.27
C THR A 127 16.13 -13.98 -10.38
N THR A 128 17.26 -14.35 -10.98
CA THR A 128 18.57 -14.34 -10.33
C THR A 128 19.52 -13.45 -11.11
N GLU A 129 20.51 -12.89 -10.42
CA GLU A 129 21.58 -12.10 -11.03
C GLU A 129 21.08 -10.82 -11.75
N LEU A 130 20.20 -10.04 -11.10
CA LEU A 130 19.74 -8.75 -11.62
C LEU A 130 20.85 -7.69 -11.46
N GLY A 131 21.54 -7.39 -12.55
CA GLY A 131 22.65 -6.44 -12.55
C GLY A 131 22.27 -5.03 -12.04
N GLY A 132 23.26 -4.29 -11.55
CA GLY A 132 23.10 -2.91 -11.09
C GLY A 132 22.45 -2.01 -12.14
N GLY A 133 21.44 -1.24 -11.70
CA GLY A 133 20.66 -0.33 -12.54
C GLY A 133 19.85 -1.02 -13.63
N LYS A 134 19.76 -2.36 -13.65
CA LYS A 134 18.99 -3.11 -14.64
C LYS A 134 17.53 -3.26 -14.22
N GLU A 135 16.72 -3.50 -15.23
CA GLU A 135 15.29 -3.75 -15.10
C GLU A 135 14.99 -5.19 -15.51
N TRP A 136 14.03 -5.79 -14.84
CA TRP A 136 13.52 -7.12 -15.11
C TRP A 136 12.00 -7.04 -15.32
N PRO A 137 11.52 -7.27 -16.56
CA PRO A 137 10.09 -7.47 -16.78
C PRO A 137 9.67 -8.81 -16.18
N PHE A 138 8.63 -8.81 -15.37
CA PHE A 138 8.09 -10.00 -14.74
C PHE A 138 6.66 -10.27 -15.20
N GLU A 139 6.27 -11.54 -15.14
CA GLU A 139 4.91 -12.02 -15.34
C GLU A 139 4.60 -13.02 -14.23
N VAL A 140 3.59 -12.74 -13.41
CA VAL A 140 3.09 -13.64 -12.37
C VAL A 140 1.77 -14.23 -12.84
N SER A 141 1.76 -15.50 -13.22
CA SER A 141 0.54 -16.20 -13.61
C SER A 141 -0.29 -16.60 -12.39
N LEU A 142 -1.58 -16.24 -12.40
CA LEU A 142 -2.56 -16.61 -11.39
C LEU A 142 -3.22 -17.92 -11.79
N TYR A 143 -2.56 -19.04 -11.48
CA TYR A 143 -3.07 -20.37 -11.80
C TYR A 143 -4.29 -20.74 -10.96
N ASP A 144 -5.18 -21.54 -11.55
CA ASP A 144 -6.39 -22.09 -10.92
C ASP A 144 -7.40 -21.03 -10.40
N VAL A 145 -7.39 -19.84 -11.00
CA VAL A 145 -8.28 -18.72 -10.68
C VAL A 145 -8.82 -18.08 -11.95
N GLU A 146 -10.11 -17.72 -11.96
CA GLU A 146 -10.75 -17.00 -13.06
C GLU A 146 -10.76 -15.49 -12.79
N GLU A 147 -10.77 -14.66 -13.84
CA GLU A 147 -10.84 -13.20 -13.72
C GLU A 147 -12.02 -12.75 -12.84
N SER A 148 -13.17 -13.41 -12.97
CA SER A 148 -14.37 -13.09 -12.19
C SER A 148 -14.29 -13.42 -10.70
N ASP A 149 -13.30 -14.20 -10.27
CA ASP A 149 -13.10 -14.54 -8.85
C ASP A 149 -12.20 -13.52 -8.14
N VAL A 150 -11.47 -12.68 -8.89
CA VAL A 150 -10.48 -11.73 -8.36
C VAL A 150 -11.04 -10.31 -8.37
N ALA A 151 -11.14 -9.71 -7.20
CA ALA A 151 -11.59 -8.32 -7.02
C ALA A 151 -10.43 -7.34 -6.78
N ASP A 152 -9.33 -7.82 -6.19
CA ASP A 152 -8.17 -7.00 -5.83
C ASP A 152 -6.90 -7.87 -5.75
N TYR A 153 -5.73 -7.24 -5.80
CA TYR A 153 -4.46 -7.88 -5.51
C TYR A 153 -3.48 -6.94 -4.79
N ASP A 154 -2.67 -7.53 -3.91
CA ASP A 154 -1.49 -6.89 -3.34
C ASP A 154 -0.24 -7.45 -4.01
N ILE A 155 0.74 -6.58 -4.26
CA ILE A 155 2.04 -6.96 -4.82
C ILE A 155 3.18 -6.57 -3.87
N ALA A 156 4.21 -7.42 -3.79
CA ALA A 156 5.40 -7.18 -2.99
C ALA A 156 6.66 -7.66 -3.69
N ILE A 157 7.80 -7.06 -3.34
CA ILE A 157 9.13 -7.45 -3.79
C ILE A 157 10.02 -7.86 -2.62
N GLU A 158 10.79 -8.93 -2.81
CA GLU A 158 11.94 -9.28 -1.99
C GLU A 158 13.21 -9.30 -2.85
N ALA A 159 14.27 -8.66 -2.37
CA ALA A 159 15.56 -8.60 -3.04
C ALA A 159 16.67 -8.93 -2.05
N ASN A 160 17.55 -9.87 -2.42
CA ASN A 160 18.68 -10.31 -1.60
C ASN A 160 20.00 -10.10 -2.35
N GLN A 161 20.94 -9.43 -1.68
CA GLN A 161 22.33 -9.19 -2.11
C GLN A 161 23.26 -9.87 -1.08
N TYR A 162 24.18 -10.73 -1.51
CA TYR A 162 25.11 -11.45 -0.63
C TYR A 162 26.48 -10.77 -0.44
#